data_AF-A0A243A2P4-F1
#
_entry.id   AF-A0A243A2P4-F1
#
_cell.length_a   1.000
_cell.length_b   1.000
_cell.length_c   1.000
_cell.angle_alpha   90.00
_cell.angle_beta   90.00
_cell.angle_gamma   90.00
#
_symmetry.space_group_name_H-M   'P 1'
#
loop_
_entity.id
_entity.type
_entity.pdbx_description
1 polymer ?
#
loop_
_entity_poly.entity_id
_entity_poly.type
_entity_poly.pdbx_seq_one_letter_code
_entity_poly.pdbx_strand_id
1 'polypeptide(L)'
;MREEKIVCAVSNNHPYRVKKVIRMEELQNEQLIVYLEICDVRKMIMNVFQCMGAKPIIAVETSYAEPMIAMVGAGLGITLLPETALQ
;
A
#
# COMPACT_ATOMS: atom_id res chain seq x y z
N MET A 1 -4.61 -2.01 23.95
CA MET A 1 -4.83 -1.99 22.48
C MET A 1 -3.47 -2.15 21.83
N ARG A 2 -3.32 -3.07 20.87
CA ARG A 2 -2.03 -3.30 20.19
C ARG A 2 -1.95 -2.29 19.05
N GLU A 3 -0.88 -1.51 18.97
CA GLU A 3 -0.63 -0.65 17.81
C GLU A 3 -0.29 -1.54 16.62
N GLU A 4 -0.96 -1.33 15.49
CA GLU A 4 -0.69 -2.04 14.25
C GLU A 4 0.07 -1.13 13.29
N LYS A 5 1.18 -1.64 12.76
CA LYS A 5 2.02 -0.90 11.82
C LYS A 5 1.55 -1.18 10.40
N ILE A 6 1.29 -0.12 9.65
CA ILE A 6 1.11 -0.19 8.20
C ILE A 6 2.48 -0.09 7.56
N VAL A 7 2.78 -1.03 6.66
CA VAL A 7 4.03 -1.10 5.92
C VAL A 7 3.77 -0.94 4.43
N CYS A 8 4.75 -0.38 3.72
CA CYS A 8 4.74 -0.28 2.26
C CYS A 8 5.54 -1.44 1.68
N ALA A 9 4.88 -2.37 0.98
CA ALA A 9 5.55 -3.43 0.24
C ALA A 9 5.87 -2.95 -1.17
N VAL A 10 7.12 -3.16 -1.60
CA VAL A 10 7.63 -2.79 -2.92
C VAL A 10 8.43 -3.95 -3.52
N SER A 11 8.51 -4.01 -4.85
CA SER A 11 9.31 -5.03 -5.53
C SER A 11 10.82 -4.81 -5.33
N ASN A 12 11.62 -5.86 -5.55
CA ASN A 12 13.08 -5.75 -5.44
C ASN A 12 13.72 -4.79 -6.48
N ASN A 13 12.99 -4.46 -7.54
CA ASN A 13 13.43 -3.55 -8.58
C ASN A 13 12.87 -2.13 -8.38
N HIS A 14 12.05 -1.91 -7.35
CA HIS A 14 11.42 -0.62 -7.10
C HIS A 14 12.44 0.40 -6.55
N PRO A 15 12.40 1.68 -6.98
CA PRO A 15 13.30 2.73 -6.46
C PRO A 15 13.26 2.90 -4.94
N TYR A 16 12.12 2.61 -4.31
CA TYR A 16 11.96 2.70 -2.85
C TYR A 16 12.61 1.57 -2.07
N ARG A 17 13.13 0.51 -2.71
CA ARG A 17 13.80 -0.60 -2.02
C ARG A 17 14.93 -0.13 -1.10
N VAL A 18 15.65 0.92 -1.47
CA VAL A 18 16.79 1.44 -0.69
C VAL A 18 16.37 2.48 0.36
N LYS A 19 15.10 2.87 0.40
CA LYS A 19 14.60 3.87 1.35
C LYS A 19 14.22 3.20 2.66
N LYS A 20 14.73 3.76 3.76
CA LYS A 20 14.32 3.35 5.12
C LYS A 20 12.98 3.95 5.55
N VAL A 21 12.62 5.10 4.98
CA VAL A 21 11.38 5.83 5.26
C VAL A 21 10.84 6.34 3.93
N ILE A 22 9.55 6.13 3.70
CA ILE A 22 8.82 6.66 2.56
C ILE A 22 7.74 7.58 3.12
N ARG A 23 7.68 8.82 2.65
CA ARG A 23 6.64 9.77 3.05
C ARG A 23 5.38 9.55 2.21
N MET A 24 4.22 9.83 2.79
CA MET A 24 2.93 9.59 2.12
C MET A 24 2.78 10.41 0.83
N GLU A 25 3.37 11.61 0.78
CA GLU A 25 3.39 12.47 -0.42
C GLU A 25 4.18 11.86 -1.58
N GLU A 26 5.13 10.96 -1.30
CA GLU A 26 5.88 10.23 -2.32
C GLU A 26 5.02 9.13 -2.96
N LEU A 27 4.00 8.65 -2.25
CA LEU A 27 3.12 7.58 -2.70
C LEU A 27 1.98 8.06 -3.61
N GLN A 28 1.73 9.37 -3.68
CA GLN A 28 0.61 9.92 -4.48
C GLN A 28 0.74 9.64 -5.98
N ASN A 29 1.96 9.41 -6.46
CA ASN A 29 2.25 9.13 -7.87
C ASN A 29 2.47 7.64 -8.15
N GLU A 30 2.30 6.79 -7.14
CA GLU A 30 2.53 5.36 -7.25
C GLU A 30 1.26 4.60 -7.64
N GLN A 31 1.45 3.50 -8.36
CA GLN A 31 0.41 2.54 -8.68
C GLN A 31 0.10 1.70 -7.44
N LEU A 32 -1.03 1.97 -6.78
CA LEU A 32 -1.44 1.24 -5.58
C LEU A 32 -2.25 0.00 -5.91
N ILE A 33 -1.86 -1.10 -5.29
CA ILE A 33 -2.66 -2.30 -5.15
C ILE A 33 -3.31 -2.24 -3.77
N VAL A 34 -4.64 -2.27 -3.72
CA VAL A 34 -5.41 -2.02 -2.49
C VAL A 34 -6.42 -3.12 -2.21
N TYR A 35 -6.86 -3.21 -0.96
CA TYR A 35 -8.03 -4.02 -0.60
C TYR A 35 -9.31 -3.51 -1.29
N LEU A 36 -10.39 -4.29 -1.30
CA LEU A 36 -11.72 -3.80 -1.69
C LEU A 36 -12.22 -2.67 -0.77
N GLU A 37 -13.12 -1.82 -1.27
CA GLU A 37 -13.65 -0.63 -0.56
C GLU A 37 -14.24 -0.92 0.83
N ILE A 38 -14.77 -2.12 1.03
CA ILE A 38 -15.36 -2.54 2.31
C ILE A 38 -14.32 -2.67 3.43
N CYS A 39 -13.04 -2.83 3.09
CA CYS A 39 -11.94 -3.06 4.03
C CYS A 39 -11.56 -1.79 4.79
N ASP A 40 -11.49 -1.87 6.12
CA ASP A 40 -11.16 -0.72 6.96
C ASP A 40 -9.71 -0.24 6.79
N VAL A 41 -8.77 -1.14 6.46
CA VAL A 41 -7.39 -0.76 6.11
C VAL A 41 -7.39 0.15 4.88
N ARG A 42 -8.15 -0.20 3.84
CA ARG A 42 -8.28 0.68 2.66
C ARG A 42 -8.87 2.02 3.06
N LYS A 43 -9.98 2.04 3.82
CA LYS A 43 -10.60 3.31 4.24
C LYS A 43 -9.63 4.20 5.01
N MET A 44 -8.83 3.62 5.91
CA MET A 44 -7.78 4.33 6.63
C MET A 44 -6.76 4.94 5.67
N ILE A 45 -6.22 4.16 4.72
CA ILE A 45 -5.24 4.64 3.74
C ILE A 45 -5.84 5.75 2.87
N MET A 46 -7.05 5.56 2.35
CA MET A 46 -7.75 6.55 1.52
C MET A 46 -7.98 7.86 2.28
N ASN A 47 -8.34 7.78 3.56
CA ASN A 47 -8.50 8.97 4.40
C ASN A 47 -7.18 9.75 4.57
N VAL A 48 -6.04 9.06 4.69
CA VAL A 48 -4.72 9.74 4.74
C VAL A 48 -4.45 10.47 3.42
N PHE A 49 -4.69 9.84 2.26
CA PHE A 49 -4.58 10.51 0.95
C PHE A 49 -5.50 11.73 0.87
N GLN A 50 -6.75 11.59 1.31
CA GLN A 50 -7.72 12.69 1.33
C GLN A 50 -7.27 13.85 2.23
N CYS A 51 -6.75 13.57 3.44
CA CYS A 51 -6.24 14.60 4.35
C CYS A 51 -5.07 15.39 3.76
N MET A 52 -4.29 14.79 2.86
CA MET A 52 -3.21 15.47 2.13
C MET A 52 -3.70 16.23 0.89
N GLY A 53 -5.00 16.15 0.54
CA GLY A 53 -5.54 16.70 -0.70
C GLY A 53 -5.11 15.91 -1.95
N ALA A 54 -4.63 14.68 -1.79
CA ALA A 54 -4.16 13.82 -2.87
C ALA A 54 -5.21 12.75 -3.22
N LYS A 55 -5.20 12.30 -4.48
CA LYS A 55 -5.95 11.11 -4.92
C LYS A 55 -4.95 10.02 -5.27
N PRO A 56 -5.04 8.83 -4.66
CA PRO A 56 -4.14 7.73 -5.01
C PRO A 56 -4.46 7.19 -6.40
N ILE A 57 -3.46 6.65 -7.08
CA ILE A 57 -3.65 5.96 -8.35
C ILE A 57 -3.86 4.47 -8.05
N ILE A 58 -5.09 3.99 -8.21
CA ILE A 58 -5.43 2.58 -7.95
C ILE A 58 -5.19 1.77 -9.23
N ALA A 59 -4.25 0.84 -9.18
CA ALA A 59 -3.94 -0.06 -10.29
C ALA A 59 -4.74 -1.36 -10.23
N VAL A 60 -4.87 -1.94 -9.03
CA VAL A 60 -5.60 -3.19 -8.81
C VAL A 60 -6.29 -3.17 -7.45
N GLU A 61 -7.47 -3.80 -7.40
CA GLU A 61 -8.18 -4.09 -6.16
C GLU A 61 -8.28 -5.60 -5.93
N THR A 62 -8.11 -6.04 -4.68
CA THR A 62 -8.24 -7.47 -4.33
C THR A 62 -8.69 -7.64 -2.87
N SER A 63 -9.14 -8.84 -2.51
CA SER A 63 -9.68 -9.12 -1.17
C SER A 63 -8.64 -9.59 -0.16
N TYR A 64 -7.49 -10.08 -0.61
CA TYR A 64 -6.52 -10.82 0.22
C TYR A 64 -5.10 -10.26 0.08
N ALA A 65 -4.26 -10.47 1.10
CA ALA A 65 -2.89 -9.96 1.13
C ALA A 65 -1.96 -10.69 0.16
N GLU A 66 -2.11 -12.01 0.07
CA GLU A 66 -1.29 -12.90 -0.76
C GLU A 66 -1.27 -12.47 -2.24
N PRO A 67 -2.41 -12.22 -2.92
CA PRO A 67 -2.40 -11.71 -4.28
C PRO A 67 -1.81 -10.29 -4.38
N MET A 68 -1.97 -9.43 -3.36
CA MET A 68 -1.31 -8.11 -3.37
C MET A 68 0.21 -8.24 -3.40
N ILE A 69 0.76 -9.07 -2.52
CA ILE A 69 2.20 -9.31 -2.42
C ILE A 69 2.74 -9.93 -3.71
N ALA A 70 2.01 -10.89 -4.30
CA ALA A 70 2.39 -11.49 -5.57
C ALA A 70 2.43 -10.46 -6.71
N MET A 71 1.44 -9.57 -6.80
CA MET A 71 1.38 -8.51 -7.80
C MET A 71 2.47 -7.46 -7.62
N VAL A 72 2.80 -7.10 -6.37
CA VAL A 72 3.97 -6.26 -6.07
C VAL A 72 5.26 -6.95 -6.54
N GLY A 73 5.44 -8.24 -6.21
CA GLY A 73 6.59 -9.03 -6.67
C GLY A 73 6.73 -9.05 -8.20
N ALA A 74 5.59 -9.07 -8.91
CA ALA A 74 5.54 -9.01 -10.36
C ALA A 74 5.68 -7.58 -10.95
N GLY A 75 5.74 -6.55 -10.12
CA GLY A 75 5.98 -5.16 -10.54
C GLY A 75 4.74 -4.40 -11.03
N LEU A 76 3.53 -4.83 -10.66
CA LEU A 76 2.28 -4.13 -11.03
C LEU A 76 2.06 -2.83 -10.24
N GLY A 77 2.83 -2.63 -9.16
CA GLY A 77 2.72 -1.47 -8.29
C GLY A 77 3.30 -1.75 -6.91
N ILE A 78 2.82 -0.99 -5.93
CA ILE A 78 3.14 -1.11 -4.50
C ILE A 78 1.85 -1.36 -3.71
N THR A 79 1.97 -1.77 -2.45
CA THR A 79 0.80 -1.87 -1.56
C THR A 79 1.10 -1.40 -0.14
N LEU A 80 0.07 -0.96 0.56
CA LEU A 80 0.07 -0.60 1.97
C LEU A 80 -0.82 -1.58 2.72
N LEU A 81 -0.25 -2.31 3.68
CA LEU A 81 -0.95 -3.34 4.45
C LEU A 81 -0.43 -3.42 5.88
N PRO A 82 -1.17 -4.07 6.80
CA PRO A 82 -0.65 -4.39 8.12
C PRO A 82 0.59 -5.28 8.03
N GLU A 83 1.59 -5.02 8.87
CA GLU A 83 2.79 -5.87 8.98
C GLU A 83 2.45 -7.33 9.32
N THR A 84 1.35 -7.54 10.04
CA THR A 84 0.82 -8.86 10.42
C THR A 84 0.36 -9.70 9.23
N ALA A 85 0.03 -9.08 8.09
CA ALA A 85 -0.35 -9.78 6.87
C ALA A 85 0.84 -10.26 6.02
N LEU A 86 2.09 -10.03 6.48
CA LEU A 86 3.31 -10.59 5.90
C LEU A 86 3.79 -11.89 6.59
N GLN A 87 3.03 -12.40 7.56
CA GLN A 87 3.41 -13.57 8.38
C GLN A 87 2.98 -14.90 7.76
#